data_AF-A0A7J8I989-F1
#
_entry.id   AF-A0A7J8I989-F1
#
_cell.length_a   1.000
_cell.length_b   1.000
_cell.length_c   1.000
_cell.angle_alpha   90.00
_cell.angle_beta   90.00
_cell.angle_gamma   90.00
#
_symmetry.space_group_name_H-M   'P 1'
#
loop_
_entity.id
_entity.type
_entity.pdbx_description
1 polymer ?
#
loop_
_entity_poly.entity_id
_entity_poly.type
_entity_poly.pdbx_seq_one_letter_code
_entity_poly.pdbx_strand_id
1 'polypeptide(L)'
;MPSTDLLILKVFEPYFEILEVYSTKAKNYVNGHCTKYEPWQLIVWSVVCTLLIVWVYEFVFQPESLWSRFKKKIFKLIRKMPIIGRKIQDELNKAKDDISKNMSFLKVEKEYVKVLPPQGLSSSAVLEKLKEYSSMDVTWQEGRAPGAVYNGEERLTELLVKAYGDFAWSNPLHSDIFPGLRKIEAEIVTTGDQIPVDV
;
A
#
# COMPACT_ATOMS: atom_id res chain seq x y z
N MET A 1 -30.34 56.04 3.43
CA MET A 1 -29.61 56.29 2.18
C MET A 1 -29.78 55.09 1.24
N PRO A 2 -30.84 55.06 0.40
CA PRO A 2 -31.04 54.02 -0.63
C PRO A 2 -30.96 54.57 -2.07
N SER A 3 -30.56 55.83 -2.26
CA SER A 3 -30.68 56.54 -3.54
C SER A 3 -29.59 56.24 -4.56
N THR A 4 -28.39 55.84 -4.11
CA THR A 4 -27.22 55.64 -4.97
C THR A 4 -27.30 54.34 -5.75
N ASP A 5 -27.81 53.27 -5.13
CA ASP A 5 -28.00 51.95 -5.79
C ASP A 5 -29.08 52.00 -6.87
N LEU A 6 -30.14 52.79 -6.66
CA LEU A 6 -31.22 52.99 -7.62
C LEU A 6 -30.74 53.73 -8.89
N LEU A 7 -29.80 54.67 -8.74
CA LEU A 7 -29.20 55.38 -9.86
C LEU A 7 -28.25 54.48 -10.66
N ILE A 8 -27.48 53.63 -9.98
CA ILE A 8 -26.59 52.66 -10.63
C ILE A 8 -27.41 51.66 -11.44
N LEU A 9 -28.50 51.12 -10.88
CA LEU A 9 -29.40 50.20 -11.60
C LEU A 9 -30.00 50.83 -12.87
N LYS A 10 -30.44 52.10 -12.80
CA LYS A 10 -30.97 52.82 -13.97
C LYS A 10 -29.93 53.07 -15.07
N VAL A 11 -28.64 53.17 -14.73
CA VAL A 11 -27.57 53.27 -15.73
C VAL A 11 -27.37 51.94 -16.48
N PHE A 12 -27.64 50.81 -15.82
CA PHE A 12 -27.51 49.47 -16.41
C PHE A 12 -28.80 48.95 -17.09
N GLU A 13 -29.98 49.54 -16.83
CA GLU A 13 -31.26 49.21 -17.50
C GLU A 13 -31.15 49.00 -19.02
N PRO A 14 -30.57 49.93 -19.81
CA PRO A 14 -30.47 49.73 -21.26
C PRO A 14 -29.56 48.56 -21.66
N TYR A 15 -28.55 48.23 -20.84
CA TYR A 15 -27.70 47.06 -21.07
C TYR A 15 -28.43 45.75 -20.79
N PHE A 16 -29.30 45.73 -19.76
CA PHE A 16 -30.16 44.58 -19.48
C PHE A 16 -31.19 44.37 -20.59
N GLU A 17 -31.81 45.44 -21.11
CA GLU A 17 -32.74 45.33 -22.24
C GLU A 17 -32.06 44.78 -23.50
N ILE A 18 -30.87 45.30 -23.83
CA ILE A 18 -30.06 44.79 -24.96
C ILE A 18 -29.72 43.32 -24.73
N LEU A 19 -29.28 42.95 -23.53
CA LEU A 19 -28.97 41.57 -23.16
C LEU A 19 -30.19 40.65 -23.27
N GLU A 20 -31.39 41.11 -22.87
CA GLU A 20 -32.64 40.37 -22.99
C GLU A 20 -33.02 40.12 -24.46
N VAL A 21 -32.85 41.11 -25.33
CA VAL A 21 -33.10 40.96 -26.77
C VAL A 21 -32.14 39.93 -27.37
N TYR A 22 -30.84 40.02 -27.07
CA TYR A 22 -29.86 39.05 -27.56
C TYR A 22 -30.08 37.65 -26.96
N SER A 23 -30.42 37.56 -25.68
CA SER A 23 -30.76 36.30 -24.99
C SER A 23 -31.97 35.63 -25.61
N THR A 24 -33.02 36.41 -25.92
CA THR A 24 -34.24 35.90 -26.57
C THR A 24 -33.96 35.43 -27.99
N LYS A 25 -33.13 36.18 -28.75
CA LYS A 25 -32.70 35.79 -30.10
C LYS A 25 -31.88 34.50 -30.08
N ALA A 26 -30.96 34.37 -29.13
CA ALA A 26 -30.15 33.17 -28.94
C ALA A 26 -31.02 31.97 -28.52
N LYS A 27 -31.94 32.16 -27.56
CA LYS A 27 -32.90 31.14 -27.12
C LYS A 27 -33.74 30.62 -28.28
N ASN A 28 -34.29 31.51 -29.11
CA ASN A 28 -35.12 31.13 -30.25
C ASN A 28 -34.29 30.43 -31.35
N TYR A 29 -33.05 30.86 -31.55
CA TYR A 29 -32.13 30.20 -32.47
C TYR A 29 -31.80 28.76 -32.02
N VAL A 30 -31.41 28.58 -30.76
CA VAL A 30 -31.09 27.25 -30.18
C VAL A 30 -32.32 26.36 -30.19
N ASN A 31 -33.47 26.85 -29.71
CA ASN A 31 -34.71 26.08 -29.71
C ASN A 31 -35.13 25.68 -31.13
N GLY A 32 -34.96 26.56 -32.11
CA GLY A 32 -35.20 26.28 -33.53
C GLY A 32 -34.39 25.08 -34.02
N HIS A 33 -33.10 25.00 -33.66
CA HIS A 33 -32.24 23.87 -34.01
C HIS A 33 -32.55 22.60 -33.21
N CYS A 34 -33.06 22.73 -31.98
CA CYS A 34 -33.43 21.61 -31.10
C CYS A 34 -34.83 21.04 -31.36
N THR A 35 -35.69 21.71 -32.15
CA THR A 35 -37.05 21.23 -32.48
C THR A 35 -37.10 19.84 -33.14
N LYS A 36 -35.99 19.40 -33.74
CA LYS A 36 -35.87 18.09 -34.40
C LYS A 36 -35.67 16.93 -33.42
N TYR A 37 -35.39 17.19 -32.16
CA TYR A 37 -35.04 16.19 -31.15
C TYR A 37 -36.02 16.23 -29.98
N GLU A 38 -36.35 15.06 -29.44
CA GLU A 38 -37.17 14.98 -28.24
C GLU A 38 -36.37 15.41 -26.99
N PRO A 39 -37.00 16.03 -25.98
CA PRO A 39 -36.29 16.56 -24.81
C PRO A 39 -35.39 15.54 -24.09
N TRP A 40 -35.80 14.26 -24.03
CA TRP A 40 -35.00 13.22 -23.39
C TRP A 40 -33.70 12.92 -24.16
N GLN A 41 -33.69 13.03 -25.49
CA GLN A 41 -32.49 12.80 -26.31
C GLN A 41 -31.43 13.86 -26.03
N LEU A 42 -31.86 15.11 -25.84
CA LEU A 42 -30.97 16.22 -25.48
C LEU A 42 -30.33 15.99 -24.10
N ILE A 43 -31.10 15.47 -23.14
CA ILE A 43 -30.61 15.12 -21.80
C ILE A 43 -29.60 13.95 -21.89
N VAL A 44 -29.88 12.92 -22.68
CA VAL A 44 -28.94 11.81 -22.87
C VAL A 44 -27.64 12.29 -23.52
N TRP A 45 -27.73 13.09 -24.58
CA TRP A 45 -26.54 13.64 -25.24
C TRP A 45 -25.73 14.56 -24.33
N SER A 46 -26.37 15.38 -23.51
CA SER A 46 -25.65 16.23 -22.56
C SER A 46 -24.93 15.39 -21.51
N VAL A 47 -25.58 14.38 -20.93
CA VAL A 47 -24.96 13.46 -19.96
C VAL A 47 -23.79 12.71 -20.59
N VAL A 48 -23.97 12.14 -21.79
CA VAL A 48 -22.90 11.42 -22.50
C VAL A 48 -21.73 12.35 -22.82
N CYS A 49 -21.99 13.56 -23.34
CA CYS A 49 -20.94 14.54 -23.62
C CYS A 49 -20.21 14.96 -22.34
N THR A 50 -20.91 15.20 -21.25
CA THR A 50 -20.27 15.53 -19.96
C THR A 50 -19.41 14.38 -19.45
N LEU A 51 -19.90 13.14 -19.49
CA LEU A 51 -19.11 11.97 -19.09
C LEU A 51 -17.89 11.77 -19.98
N LEU A 52 -18.03 11.98 -21.30
CA LEU A 52 -16.91 11.93 -22.24
C LEU A 52 -15.88 13.02 -21.95
N ILE A 53 -16.32 14.25 -21.66
CA ILE A 53 -15.42 15.35 -21.31
C ILE A 53 -14.66 15.03 -20.02
N VAL A 54 -15.35 14.56 -18.98
CA VAL A 54 -14.70 14.14 -17.72
C VAL A 54 -13.72 13.00 -17.96
N TRP A 55 -14.12 11.99 -18.74
CA TRP A 55 -13.25 10.87 -19.10
C TRP A 55 -12.01 11.31 -19.87
N VAL A 56 -12.15 12.21 -20.86
CA VAL A 56 -11.02 12.77 -21.62
C VAL A 56 -10.14 13.61 -20.71
N TYR A 57 -10.72 14.44 -19.84
CA TYR A 57 -9.99 15.26 -18.88
C TYR A 57 -9.17 14.39 -17.93
N GLU A 58 -9.80 13.41 -17.28
CA GLU A 58 -9.08 12.45 -16.44
C GLU A 58 -8.01 11.72 -17.25
N PHE A 59 -8.32 11.24 -18.46
CA PHE A 59 -7.37 10.51 -19.29
C PHE A 59 -6.11 11.33 -19.64
N VAL A 60 -6.29 12.60 -20.02
CA VAL A 60 -5.21 13.52 -20.44
C VAL A 60 -4.43 14.04 -19.22
N PHE A 61 -5.10 14.36 -18.12
CA PHE A 61 -4.49 15.02 -16.96
C PHE A 61 -4.06 14.07 -15.82
N GLN A 62 -4.03 12.74 -16.01
CA GLN A 62 -3.38 11.89 -15.01
C GLN A 62 -1.87 12.17 -14.96
N PRO A 63 -1.23 12.02 -13.78
CA PRO A 63 0.20 12.29 -13.59
C PRO A 63 1.13 11.41 -14.45
N GLU A 64 0.64 10.30 -15.02
CA GLU A 64 1.44 9.45 -15.92
C GLU A 64 1.36 9.90 -17.38
N SER A 65 2.53 10.10 -18.00
CA SER A 65 2.64 10.41 -19.43
C SER A 65 2.02 9.33 -20.32
N LEU A 66 1.36 9.75 -21.40
CA LEU A 66 0.73 8.83 -22.37
C LEU A 66 1.73 7.80 -22.92
N TRP A 67 2.98 8.21 -23.10
CA TRP A 67 4.07 7.35 -23.56
C TRP A 67 4.40 6.24 -22.55
N SER A 68 4.37 6.53 -21.25
CA SER A 68 4.55 5.52 -20.20
C SER A 68 3.43 4.47 -20.25
N ARG A 69 2.18 4.91 -20.40
CA ARG A 69 1.02 3.99 -20.49
C ARG A 69 1.10 3.09 -21.72
N PHE A 70 1.45 3.67 -22.86
CA PHE A 70 1.65 2.93 -24.10
C PHE A 70 2.78 1.91 -23.98
N LYS A 71 3.94 2.32 -23.44
CA LYS A 71 5.07 1.43 -23.15
C LYS A 71 4.68 0.29 -22.20
N LYS A 72 3.98 0.57 -21.09
CA LYS A 72 3.50 -0.45 -20.15
C LYS A 72 2.56 -1.45 -20.83
N LYS A 73 1.65 -0.97 -21.69
CA LYS A 73 0.68 -1.82 -22.41
C LYS A 73 1.39 -2.69 -23.46
N ILE A 74 2.29 -2.11 -24.25
CA ILE A 74 3.13 -2.85 -25.18
C ILE A 74 4.00 -3.86 -24.45
N PHE A 75 4.68 -3.46 -23.37
CA PHE A 75 5.50 -4.36 -22.57
C PHE A 75 4.70 -5.55 -22.03
N LYS A 76 3.47 -5.30 -21.55
CA LYS A 76 2.55 -6.35 -21.11
C LYS A 76 2.14 -7.28 -22.25
N LEU A 77 1.93 -6.76 -23.46
CA LEU A 77 1.62 -7.56 -24.65
C LEU A 77 2.84 -8.38 -25.11
N ILE A 78 4.02 -7.78 -25.16
CA ILE A 78 5.28 -8.43 -25.51
C ILE A 78 5.58 -9.58 -24.54
N ARG A 79 5.41 -9.36 -23.23
CA ARG A 79 5.61 -10.40 -22.21
C ARG A 79 4.62 -11.57 -22.31
N LYS A 80 3.43 -11.35 -22.89
CA LYS A 80 2.44 -12.40 -23.13
C LYS A 80 2.76 -13.26 -24.37
N MET A 81 3.71 -12.84 -25.21
CA MET A 81 4.11 -13.67 -26.34
C MET A 81 4.84 -14.93 -25.84
N PRO A 82 4.54 -16.11 -26.39
CA PRO A 82 5.02 -17.39 -25.86
C PRO A 82 6.54 -17.52 -25.87
N ILE A 83 7.23 -16.93 -26.87
CA ILE A 83 8.69 -17.03 -27.02
C ILE A 83 9.40 -16.21 -25.94
N ILE A 84 8.97 -14.96 -25.73
CA ILE A 84 9.57 -14.06 -24.74
C ILE A 84 9.22 -14.52 -23.33
N GLY A 85 7.98 -14.98 -23.12
CA GLY A 85 7.56 -15.59 -21.86
C GLY A 85 8.44 -16.79 -21.47
N ARG A 86 8.74 -17.70 -22.43
CA ARG A 86 9.66 -18.83 -22.20
C ARG A 86 11.05 -18.37 -21.79
N LYS A 87 11.67 -17.44 -22.54
CA LYS A 87 13.01 -16.93 -22.20
C LYS A 87 13.05 -16.26 -20.82
N ILE A 88 12.01 -15.52 -20.44
CA ILE A 88 11.89 -14.94 -19.10
C ILE A 88 11.78 -16.03 -18.03
N GLN A 89 10.98 -17.07 -18.27
CA GLN A 89 10.87 -18.21 -17.36
C GLN A 89 12.19 -18.97 -17.22
N ASP A 90 12.95 -19.13 -18.31
CA ASP A 90 14.27 -19.76 -18.27
C ASP A 90 15.24 -18.96 -17.40
N GLU A 91 15.27 -17.63 -17.52
CA GLU A 91 16.09 -16.77 -16.63
C GLU A 91 15.61 -16.78 -15.18
N LEU A 92 14.29 -16.84 -14.93
CA LEU A 92 13.75 -17.01 -13.58
C LEU A 92 14.13 -18.36 -12.97
N ASN A 93 14.10 -19.43 -13.75
CA ASN A 93 14.52 -20.76 -13.31
C ASN A 93 16.02 -20.80 -13.00
N LYS A 94 16.86 -20.22 -13.88
CA LYS A 94 18.30 -20.06 -13.60
C LYS A 94 18.55 -19.28 -12.32
N ALA A 95 17.88 -18.15 -12.12
CA ALA A 95 18.02 -17.36 -10.90
C ALA A 95 17.57 -18.14 -9.65
N LYS A 96 16.49 -18.92 -9.76
CA LYS A 96 16.01 -19.80 -8.69
C LYS A 96 17.03 -20.91 -8.38
N ASP A 97 17.63 -21.50 -9.41
CA ASP A 97 18.64 -22.55 -9.27
C ASP A 97 19.94 -21.99 -8.69
N ASP A 98 20.37 -20.81 -9.12
CA ASP A 98 21.52 -20.09 -8.55
C ASP A 98 21.28 -19.74 -7.08
N ILE A 99 20.09 -19.25 -6.72
CA ILE A 99 19.70 -19.03 -5.33
C ILE A 99 19.75 -20.36 -4.57
N SER A 100 19.14 -21.43 -5.09
CA SER A 100 19.13 -22.73 -4.43
C SER A 100 20.51 -23.35 -4.27
N LYS A 101 21.43 -23.09 -5.20
CA LYS A 101 22.82 -23.57 -5.17
C LYS A 101 23.65 -22.82 -4.15
N ASN A 102 23.50 -21.48 -4.10
CA ASN A 102 24.20 -20.63 -3.14
C ASN A 102 23.61 -20.71 -1.72
N MET A 103 22.34 -21.13 -1.59
CA MET A 103 21.66 -21.37 -0.32
C MET A 103 21.61 -22.85 0.05
N SER A 104 22.59 -23.66 -0.37
CA SER A 104 22.65 -25.08 0.00
C SER A 104 22.68 -25.30 1.52
N PHE A 105 23.17 -24.32 2.29
CA PHE A 105 23.11 -24.32 3.76
C PHE A 105 21.69 -24.20 4.34
N LEU A 106 20.70 -23.76 3.54
CA LEU A 106 19.29 -23.72 3.92
C LEU A 106 18.54 -25.02 3.61
N LYS A 107 19.17 -25.97 2.90
CA LYS A 107 18.56 -27.27 2.59
C LYS A 107 18.53 -28.11 3.85
N VAL A 108 17.50 -27.90 4.66
CA VAL A 108 17.10 -28.85 5.67
C VAL A 108 16.47 -30.03 4.93
N GLU A 109 16.97 -31.25 5.15
CA GLU A 109 16.45 -32.50 4.56
C GLU A 109 15.07 -32.90 5.15
N LYS A 110 14.16 -31.94 5.34
CA LYS A 110 12.80 -32.18 5.85
C LYS A 110 11.77 -31.41 5.03
N GLU A 111 10.55 -31.94 5.01
CA GLU A 111 9.45 -31.34 4.27
C GLU A 111 9.01 -30.02 4.88
N TYR A 112 8.84 -29.00 4.04
CA TYR A 112 8.33 -27.70 4.44
C TYR A 112 6.80 -27.71 4.52
N VAL A 113 6.26 -27.08 5.56
CA VAL A 113 4.83 -26.79 5.66
C VAL A 113 4.46 -25.71 4.65
N LYS A 114 3.76 -26.09 3.57
CA LYS A 114 3.39 -25.19 2.46
C LYS A 114 1.96 -24.65 2.54
N VAL A 115 1.13 -25.28 3.37
CA VAL A 115 -0.30 -24.97 3.50
C VAL A 115 -0.67 -25.06 4.97
N LEU A 116 -1.59 -24.20 5.41
CA LEU A 116 -2.14 -24.27 6.75
C LEU A 116 -2.89 -25.60 6.95
N PRO A 117 -2.63 -26.34 8.04
CA PRO A 117 -3.31 -27.60 8.28
C PRO A 117 -4.82 -27.36 8.45
N PRO A 118 -5.68 -28.25 7.92
CA PRO A 118 -7.13 -28.09 8.00
C PRO A 118 -7.68 -28.18 9.42
N GLN A 119 -6.92 -28.77 10.35
CA GLN A 119 -7.24 -28.87 11.77
C GLN A 119 -6.08 -28.29 12.58
N GLY A 120 -6.41 -27.56 13.64
CA GLY A 120 -5.41 -27.00 14.55
C GLY A 120 -4.63 -28.10 15.26
N LEU A 121 -3.31 -27.94 15.34
CA LEU A 121 -2.47 -28.85 16.13
C LEU A 121 -2.68 -28.57 17.62
N SER A 122 -2.53 -29.60 18.45
CA SER A 122 -2.47 -29.45 19.90
C SER A 122 -1.19 -28.72 20.32
N SER A 123 -1.20 -28.05 21.46
CA SER A 123 -0.01 -27.32 21.97
C SER A 123 1.21 -28.23 22.11
N SER A 124 1.03 -29.48 22.55
CA SER A 124 2.12 -30.46 22.64
C SER A 124 2.70 -30.82 21.28
N ALA A 125 1.84 -31.04 20.27
CA ALA A 125 2.30 -31.35 18.91
C ALA A 125 3.03 -30.16 18.26
N VAL A 126 2.61 -28.92 18.55
CA VAL A 126 3.33 -27.71 18.11
C VAL A 126 4.71 -27.65 18.77
N LEU A 127 4.79 -27.82 20.09
CA LEU A 127 6.06 -27.78 20.82
C LEU A 127 7.01 -28.90 20.38
N GLU A 128 6.50 -30.09 20.10
CA GLU A 128 7.28 -31.20 19.57
C GLU A 128 7.89 -30.86 18.20
N LYS A 129 7.10 -30.26 17.29
CA LYS A 129 7.61 -29.77 16.01
C LYS A 129 8.64 -28.64 16.18
N LEU A 130 8.43 -27.73 17.12
CA LEU A 130 9.42 -26.67 17.40
C LEU A 130 10.73 -27.25 17.94
N LYS A 131 10.66 -28.29 18.77
CA LYS A 131 11.84 -29.01 19.27
C LYS A 131 12.57 -29.77 18.15
N GLU A 132 11.81 -30.33 17.22
CA GLU A 132 12.37 -30.92 16.00
C GLU A 132 13.17 -29.89 15.21
N TYR A 133 12.64 -28.66 15.03
CA TYR A 133 13.35 -27.59 14.34
C TYR A 133 14.59 -27.13 15.11
N SER A 134 14.51 -26.92 16.43
CA SER A 134 15.67 -26.51 17.23
C SER A 134 16.79 -27.55 17.24
N SER A 135 16.47 -28.84 17.06
CA SER A 135 17.48 -29.91 16.97
C SER A 135 18.34 -29.85 15.70
N MET A 136 17.93 -29.06 14.71
CA MET A 136 18.67 -28.86 13.46
C MET A 136 19.69 -27.72 13.57
N ASP A 137 19.62 -26.92 14.64
CA ASP A 137 20.52 -25.79 14.83
C ASP A 137 21.96 -26.28 15.02
N VAL A 138 22.92 -25.50 14.52
CA VAL A 138 24.33 -25.73 14.81
C VAL A 138 24.53 -25.69 16.33
N THR A 139 25.39 -26.57 16.86
CA THR A 139 25.74 -26.62 18.30
C THR A 139 26.52 -25.38 18.74
N TRP A 140 25.84 -24.24 18.81
CA TRP A 140 26.39 -22.94 19.18
C TRP A 140 26.78 -22.89 20.65
N GLN A 141 26.18 -23.75 21.50
CA GLN A 141 26.49 -23.88 22.92
C GLN A 141 27.95 -24.26 23.18
N GLU A 142 28.59 -24.92 22.22
CA GLU A 142 30.02 -25.27 22.26
C GLU A 142 30.92 -24.16 21.66
N GLY A 143 30.39 -22.96 21.43
CA GLY A 143 31.14 -21.84 20.84
C GLY A 143 31.37 -21.98 19.33
N ARG A 144 30.66 -22.88 18.65
CA ARG A 144 30.85 -23.15 17.21
C ARG A 144 30.19 -22.14 16.27
N ALA A 145 29.60 -21.07 16.81
CA ALA A 145 28.93 -20.02 16.03
C ALA A 145 29.41 -18.62 16.48
N PRO A 146 30.61 -18.17 16.00
CA PRO A 146 31.18 -16.89 16.40
C PRO A 146 30.26 -15.71 16.04
N GLY A 147 29.98 -14.83 17.00
CA GLY A 147 29.17 -13.63 16.80
C GLY A 147 27.66 -13.87 16.71
N ALA A 148 27.18 -15.12 16.81
CA ALA A 148 25.75 -15.44 16.68
C ALA A 148 25.00 -15.36 18.02
N VAL A 149 25.58 -15.90 19.09
CA VAL A 149 24.98 -15.92 20.44
C VAL A 149 25.98 -15.34 21.43
N TYR A 150 25.64 -14.20 22.05
CA TYR A 150 26.51 -13.49 22.99
C TYR A 150 26.46 -14.06 24.41
N ASN A 151 25.31 -14.57 24.82
CA ASN A 151 25.11 -15.22 26.11
C ASN A 151 24.16 -16.41 25.92
N GLY A 152 24.54 -17.57 26.45
CA GLY A 152 23.79 -18.82 26.38
C GLY A 152 23.46 -19.43 27.73
N GLU A 153 23.56 -18.65 28.81
CA GLU A 153 23.29 -19.11 30.18
C GLU A 153 21.80 -19.43 30.35
N GLU A 154 21.52 -20.63 30.86
CA GLU A 154 20.15 -21.11 31.08
C GLU A 154 19.37 -20.22 32.04
N ARG A 155 19.98 -19.81 33.16
CA ARG A 155 19.35 -18.93 34.15
C ARG A 155 18.93 -17.58 33.59
N LEU A 156 19.78 -16.97 32.75
CA LEU A 156 19.44 -15.71 32.09
C LEU A 156 18.30 -15.94 31.08
N THR A 157 18.36 -17.03 30.33
CA THR A 157 17.31 -17.39 29.36
C THR A 157 15.96 -17.56 30.05
N GLU A 158 15.90 -18.27 31.18
CA GLU A 158 14.67 -18.45 31.97
C GLU A 158 14.09 -17.11 32.45
N LEU A 159 14.96 -16.20 32.93
CA LEU A 159 14.56 -14.86 33.34
C LEU A 159 13.94 -14.09 32.17
N LEU A 160 14.57 -14.12 30.99
CA LEU A 160 14.12 -13.42 29.79
C LEU A 160 12.79 -14.00 29.26
N VAL A 161 12.64 -15.33 29.24
CA VAL A 161 11.39 -15.99 28.83
C VAL A 161 10.25 -15.61 29.76
N LYS A 162 10.49 -15.56 31.07
CA LYS A 162 9.49 -15.12 32.05
C LYS A 162 9.09 -13.67 31.84
N ALA A 163 10.07 -12.77 31.71
CA ALA A 163 9.81 -11.36 31.44
C ALA A 163 9.04 -11.15 30.13
N TYR A 164 9.39 -11.88 29.07
CA TYR A 164 8.65 -11.85 27.81
C TYR A 164 7.21 -12.34 27.99
N GLY A 165 7.01 -13.43 28.72
CA GLY A 165 5.67 -13.96 29.04
C GLY A 165 4.77 -12.93 29.72
N ASP A 166 5.30 -12.18 30.68
CA ASP A 166 4.57 -11.13 31.42
C ASP A 166 4.14 -9.95 30.50
N PHE A 167 4.88 -9.71 29.41
CA PHE A 167 4.67 -8.59 28.48
C PHE A 167 4.23 -9.02 27.07
N ALA A 168 3.88 -10.29 26.85
CA ALA A 168 3.64 -10.86 25.51
C ALA A 168 2.55 -10.14 24.69
N TRP A 169 1.58 -9.53 25.36
CA TRP A 169 0.47 -8.78 24.74
C TRP A 169 0.61 -7.26 24.84
N SER A 170 1.72 -6.78 25.41
CA SER A 170 1.98 -5.34 25.50
C SER A 170 2.33 -4.77 24.12
N ASN A 171 1.87 -3.55 23.85
CA ASN A 171 2.13 -2.87 22.58
C ASN A 171 2.49 -1.39 22.82
N PRO A 172 3.73 -0.95 22.51
CA PRO A 172 4.19 0.41 22.80
C PRO A 172 3.43 1.50 22.03
N LEU A 173 2.71 1.15 20.94
CA LEU A 173 1.84 2.09 20.23
C LEU A 173 0.68 2.63 21.11
N HIS A 174 0.28 1.87 22.14
CA HIS A 174 -0.82 2.23 23.05
C HIS A 174 -0.28 2.51 24.46
N SER A 175 0.54 3.55 24.57
CA SER A 175 1.20 3.92 25.84
C SER A 175 0.26 4.34 26.99
N ASP A 176 -0.97 4.69 26.64
CA ASP A 176 -2.10 4.92 27.55
C ASP A 176 -2.61 3.61 28.18
N ILE A 177 -2.61 2.50 27.41
CA ILE A 177 -3.00 1.17 27.86
C ILE A 177 -1.85 0.45 28.57
N PHE A 178 -0.60 0.67 28.12
CA PHE A 178 0.60 0.00 28.63
C PHE A 178 1.63 0.96 29.24
N PRO A 179 1.30 1.72 30.31
CA PRO A 179 2.20 2.69 30.91
C PRO A 179 3.44 2.05 31.55
N GLY A 180 3.34 0.78 31.97
CA GLY A 180 4.47 0.01 32.51
C GLY A 180 5.55 -0.25 31.46
N LEU A 181 5.16 -0.66 30.25
CA LEU A 181 6.10 -0.83 29.13
C LEU A 181 6.77 0.49 28.77
N ARG A 182 6.00 1.58 28.68
CA ARG A 182 6.54 2.93 28.43
C ARG A 182 7.61 3.32 29.46
N LYS A 183 7.39 3.00 30.74
CA LYS A 183 8.37 3.28 31.82
C LYS A 183 9.64 2.46 31.63
N ILE A 184 9.52 1.17 31.33
CA ILE A 184 10.67 0.28 31.07
C ILE A 184 11.51 0.81 29.91
N GLU A 185 10.90 1.17 28.79
CA GLU A 185 11.62 1.72 27.63
C GLU A 185 12.35 3.03 27.97
N ALA A 186 11.71 3.93 28.73
CA ALA A 186 12.32 5.18 29.17
C ALA A 186 13.52 4.95 30.10
N GLU A 187 13.41 3.97 31.01
CA GLU A 187 14.51 3.58 31.91
C GLU A 187 15.68 2.98 31.13
N ILE A 188 15.41 2.09 30.16
CA ILE A 188 16.45 1.49 29.30
C ILE A 188 17.25 2.56 28.55
N VAL A 189 16.57 3.53 27.93
CA VAL A 189 17.24 4.63 27.21
C VAL A 189 18.08 5.47 28.17
N THR A 190 17.52 5.82 29.33
CA THR A 190 18.22 6.63 30.35
C THR A 190 19.46 5.90 30.89
N THR A 191 19.34 4.61 31.18
CA THR A 191 20.47 3.79 31.63
C THR A 191 21.53 3.64 30.55
N GLY A 192 21.12 3.43 29.29
CA GLY A 192 22.04 3.31 28.16
C GLY A 192 22.86 4.59 27.91
N ASP A 193 22.23 5.76 28.05
CA ASP A 193 22.90 7.07 27.90
C ASP A 193 23.93 7.35 29.01
N GLN A 194 23.81 6.68 30.16
CA GLN A 194 24.74 6.80 31.29
C GLN A 194 25.95 5.86 31.18
N ILE A 195 25.99 4.95 30.21
CA ILE A 195 27.11 4.04 30.02
C ILE A 195 28.26 4.82 29.35
N PRO A 196 29.42 4.99 30.00
CA PRO A 196 30.56 5.63 29.35
C PRO A 196 30.94 4.83 28.10
N VAL A 197 30.96 5.52 26.96
CA VAL A 197 31.46 4.97 25.71
C VAL A 197 32.98 5.02 25.81
N ASP A 198 33.57 4.02 26.46
CA ASP A 198 35.02 3.81 26.41
C ASP A 198 35.34 3.35 24.98
N VAL A 199 35.85 4.29 24.16
CA VAL A 199 36.42 4.06 22.82
C VAL A 199 37.87 3.63 22.96
#